data_AF-A0A829DD33-F1
#
_entry.id   AF-A0A829DD33-F1
#
_cell.length_a   1.000
_cell.length_b   1.000
_cell.length_c   1.000
_cell.angle_alpha   90.00
_cell.angle_beta   90.00
_cell.angle_gamma   90.00
#
_symmetry.space_group_name_H-M   'P 1'
#
loop_
_entity.id
_entity.type
_entity.pdbx_description
1 polymer ?
#
loop_
_entity_poly.entity_id
_entity_poly.type
_entity_poly.pdbx_seq_one_letter_code
_entity_poly.pdbx_strand_id
1 'polypeptide(L)' 'MQKITPFLMFDNNLGEALKLYASTFSDWKLLSQNQTGDVVMSATFVISGKEILSFNGGPHFKFTPAISFFYLVKLPKK' A
#
# COMPACT_ATOMS: atom_id res chain seq x y z
N MET A 1 -17.81 3.07 -5.62
CA MET A 1 -16.77 3.31 -6.65
C MET A 1 -15.97 4.53 -6.24
N GLN A 2 -14.69 4.37 -5.91
CA GLN A 2 -13.80 5.52 -5.68
C GLN A 2 -13.40 6.09 -7.04
N LYS A 3 -13.52 7.42 -7.22
CA LYS A 3 -13.14 8.10 -8.47
C LYS A 3 -11.65 8.44 -8.51
N ILE A 4 -11.01 8.52 -7.36
CA ILE A 4 -9.60 8.83 -7.18
C ILE A 4 -9.04 7.78 -6.25
N THR A 5 -7.99 7.09 -6.70
CA THR A 5 -7.33 6.04 -5.93
C THR A 5 -5.85 6.38 -5.81
N PRO A 6 -5.28 6.40 -4.60
CA PRO A 6 -3.86 6.61 -4.45
C PRO A 6 -3.06 5.55 -5.19
N PHE A 7 -1.98 6.00 -5.84
CA PHE A 7 -1.04 5.13 -6.54
C PHE A 7 0.36 5.35 -5.93
N LEU A 8 0.88 4.33 -5.25
CA LEU A 8 2.18 4.37 -4.61
C LEU A 8 3.24 3.67 -5.48
N MET A 9 4.33 4.38 -5.77
CA MET A 9 5.46 3.82 -6.52
C MET A 9 6.62 3.52 -5.58
N PHE A 10 7.13 2.30 -5.68
CA PHE A 10 8.18 1.73 -4.84
C PHE A 10 9.45 1.44 -5.67
N ASP A 11 10.55 1.24 -4.96
CA ASP A 11 11.85 0.89 -5.54
C ASP A 11 12.23 -0.53 -5.11
N ASN A 12 11.76 -1.52 -5.86
CA ASN A 12 11.98 -2.96 -5.66
C ASN A 12 11.60 -3.52 -4.27
N ASN A 13 10.98 -2.72 -3.40
CA ASN A 13 10.63 -3.08 -2.03
C ASN A 13 9.11 -3.18 -1.79
N LEU A 14 8.28 -3.17 -2.84
CA LEU A 14 6.83 -3.32 -2.72
C LEU A 14 6.44 -4.56 -1.91
N GLY A 15 7.10 -5.71 -2.13
CA GLY A 15 6.81 -6.93 -1.38
C GLY A 15 7.01 -6.80 0.14
N GLU A 16 8.03 -6.05 0.57
CA GLU A 16 8.26 -5.76 1.99
C GLU A 16 7.21 -4.80 2.54
N ALA A 17 6.84 -3.78 1.77
CA ALA A 17 5.79 -2.84 2.13
C ALA A 17 4.43 -3.54 2.32
N LEU A 18 4.07 -4.49 1.44
CA LEU A 18 2.84 -5.27 1.58
C LEU A 18 2.83 -6.09 2.88
N LYS A 19 3.96 -6.73 3.23
CA LYS A 19 4.10 -7.48 4.50
C LYS A 19 3.94 -6.54 5.71
N LEU A 20 4.54 -5.36 5.65
CA LEU A 20 4.39 -4.34 6.69
C LEU A 20 2.93 -3.88 6.84
N TYR A 21 2.24 -3.59 5.74
CA TYR A 21 0.85 -3.16 5.78
C TYR A 21 -0.08 -4.25 6.31
N ALA A 22 0.13 -5.50 5.88
CA ALA A 22 -0.63 -6.65 6.36
C ALA A 22 -0.44 -6.91 7.86
N SER A 23 0.77 -6.71 8.40
CA SER A 23 1.03 -6.88 9.83
C SER A 23 0.59 -5.70 10.69
N THR A 24 0.48 -4.51 10.09
CA THR A 24 0.14 -3.26 10.81
C THR A 24 -1.36 -3.04 10.91
N PHE A 25 -2.12 -3.31 9.84
CA PHE A 25 -3.54 -3.00 9.77
C PHE A 25 -4.38 -4.27 9.81
N SER A 26 -5.18 -4.42 10.87
CA SER A 26 -6.00 -5.63 11.07
C SER A 26 -7.10 -5.83 10.03
N ASP A 27 -7.49 -4.77 9.33
CA ASP A 27 -8.50 -4.77 8.26
C ASP A 27 -7.88 -4.79 6.85
N TRP A 28 -6.56 -4.99 6.76
CA TRP A 28 -5.84 -5.06 5.49
C TRP A 28 -6.32 -6.23 4.64
N LYS A 29 -6.43 -6.01 3.32
CA LYS A 29 -6.77 -7.07 2.35
C LYS A 29 -6.01 -6.89 1.05
N LEU A 30 -5.42 -7.96 0.54
CA LEU A 30 -4.91 -8.01 -0.84
C LEU A 30 -6.07 -8.25 -1.81
N LEU A 31 -6.16 -7.43 -2.86
CA LEU A 31 -7.13 -7.63 -3.94
C LEU A 31 -6.49 -8.28 -5.16
N SER A 32 -5.28 -7.85 -5.53
CA SER A 32 -4.52 -8.40 -6.64
C SER A 32 -3.02 -8.21 -6.44
N GLN A 33 -2.22 -9.10 -7.03
CA GLN A 33 -0.77 -9.05 -7.00
C GLN A 33 -0.22 -9.63 -8.31
N ASN A 34 0.71 -8.93 -8.93
CA ASN A 34 1.51 -9.42 -10.06
C ASN A 34 2.97 -9.47 -9.63
N GLN A 35 3.66 -10.55 -9.99
CA GLN A 35 5.06 -10.75 -9.63
C GLN A 35 5.85 -11.36 -10.79
N THR A 36 7.14 -11.05 -10.83
CA THR A 36 8.11 -11.65 -11.75
C THR A 36 9.19 -12.31 -10.92
N GLY A 37 9.17 -13.65 -10.89
CA GLY A 37 9.93 -14.40 -9.88
C GLY A 37 9.47 -14.01 -8.48
N ASP A 38 10.42 -13.67 -7.62
CA ASP A 38 10.17 -13.27 -6.22
C ASP A 38 9.89 -11.76 -6.07
N VAL A 39 9.93 -10.99 -7.16
CA VAL A 39 9.72 -9.54 -7.12
C VAL A 39 8.25 -9.23 -7.39
N VAL A 40 7.57 -8.64 -6.40
CA VAL A 40 6.22 -8.11 -6.58
C VAL A 40 6.29 -6.87 -7.47
N MET A 41 5.75 -6.94 -8.68
CA MET A 41 5.78 -5.82 -9.63
C MET A 41 4.65 -4.83 -9.40
N SER A 42 3.45 -5.32 -9.10
CA SER A 42 2.30 -4.47 -8.80
C SER A 42 1.37 -5.14 -7.81
N ALA A 43 0.64 -4.36 -7.02
CA ALA A 43 -0.42 -4.88 -6.17
C ALA A 43 -1.53 -3.85 -5.97
N THR A 44 -2.75 -4.36 -5.78
CA THR A 44 -3.88 -3.58 -5.29
C THR A 44 -4.29 -4.16 -3.94
N PHE A 45 -4.40 -3.30 -2.93
CA PHE A 45 -4.78 -3.70 -1.58
C PHE A 45 -5.71 -2.68 -0.95
N VAL A 46 -6.33 -3.07 0.17
CA VAL A 46 -7.29 -2.28 0.92
C VAL A 46 -6.80 -2.08 2.35
N ILE A 47 -6.88 -0.84 2.85
CA ILE A 47 -6.71 -0.48 4.26
C ILE A 47 -7.92 0.41 4.62
N SER A 48 -8.66 0.10 5.70
CA SER A 48 -9.83 0.89 6.11
C SER A 48 -10.83 1.18 5.01
N GLY A 49 -11.10 0.16 4.18
CA GLY A 49 -12.03 0.25 3.06
C GLY A 49 -11.58 1.20 1.93
N LYS A 50 -10.33 1.67 1.96
CA LYS A 50 -9.70 2.45 0.88
C LYS A 50 -8.83 1.53 0.05
N GLU A 51 -9.10 1.50 -1.24
CA GLU A 51 -8.26 0.82 -2.21
C GLU A 51 -7.01 1.65 -2.47
N ILE A 52 -5.87 1.00 -2.64
CA ILE A 52 -4.58 1.60 -2.97
C ILE A 52 -3.97 0.76 -4.09
N LEU A 53 -3.55 1.44 -5.17
CA LEU A 53 -2.75 0.84 -6.23
C LEU A 53 -1.27 1.03 -5.91
N SER A 54 -0.46 0.06 -6.31
CA SER A 54 0.97 0.12 -6.09
C SER A 54 1.77 -0.57 -7.19
N PHE A 55 2.98 -0.07 -7.44
CA PHE A 55 3.89 -0.57 -8.46
C PHE A 55 5.35 -0.39 -8.05
N ASN A 56 6.20 -1.35 -8.39
CA ASN A 56 7.65 -1.18 -8.33
C ASN A 56 8.11 -0.43 -9.59
N GLY A 57 8.19 0.91 -9.49
CA GLY A 57 8.58 1.82 -10.57
C GLY A 57 10.08 2.10 -10.65
N GLY A 58 10.84 1.65 -9.65
CA GLY A 58 12.29 1.82 -9.57
C GLY A 58 12.73 3.12 -8.91
N PRO A 59 14.05 3.39 -8.85
CA PRO A 59 14.67 4.37 -7.95
C PRO A 59 14.37 5.85 -8.30
N HIS A 60 13.77 6.09 -9.46
CA HIS A 60 13.40 7.43 -9.93
C HIS A 60 12.18 8.00 -9.19
N PHE A 61 11.31 7.13 -8.68
CA PHE A 61 10.15 7.54 -7.89
C PHE A 61 10.48 7.48 -6.41
N LYS A 62 10.32 8.61 -5.73
CA LYS A 62 10.60 8.73 -4.30
C LYS A 62 9.40 9.30 -3.58
N PHE A 63 9.07 8.72 -2.43
CA PHE A 63 8.14 9.37 -1.52
C PHE A 63 8.75 10.68 -1.04
N THR A 64 7.91 11.71 -1.01
CA THR A 64 8.22 13.01 -0.44
C THR A 64 7.18 13.33 0.61
N PRO A 65 7.44 14.27 1.52
CA PRO A 65 6.44 14.72 2.49
C PRO A 65 5.17 15.32 1.86
N ALA A 66 5.14 15.58 0.55
CA ALA A 66 3.98 16.12 -0.15
C ALA A 66 2.78 15.16 -0.22
N ILE A 67 3.01 13.85 0.00
CA ILE A 67 1.95 12.85 0.07
C ILE A 67 2.05 12.10 1.39
N SER A 68 0.92 11.98 2.09
CA SER A 68 0.80 11.24 3.33
C SER A 68 -0.57 10.62 3.48
N PHE A 69 -0.66 9.47 4.14
CA PHE A 69 -1.92 8.94 4.62
C PHE A 69 -2.03 9.15 6.13
N PHE A 70 -3.08 9.87 6.51
CA PHE A 70 -3.45 10.03 7.90
C PHE A 70 -4.44 8.92 8.29
N TYR A 71 -4.09 8.13 9.30
CA TYR A 71 -4.90 7.03 9.79
C TYR A 71 -5.44 7.35 11.18
N LEU A 72 -6.77 7.47 11.31
CA LEU A 72 -7.42 7.74 12.59
C LEU A 72 -7.61 6.42 13.37
N VAL A 73 -6.91 6.29 14.50
CA VAL A 73 -7.06 5.15 15.42
C VAL A 73 -8.11 5.48 16.48
N LYS A 74 -9.05 4.57 16.72
CA LYS A 74 -9.90 4.62 17.91
C LYS A 74 -9.17 3.99 19.08
N LEU A 75 -8.96 4.75 20.14
CA LEU A 75 -8.44 4.19 21.39
C LEU A 75 -9.52 3.29 22.03
N PRO A 76 -9.10 2.19 22.69
CA PRO A 76 -10.04 1.38 23.47
C PRO A 76 -10.72 2.27 24.50
N LYS A 77 -12.05 2.11 24.64
CA LYS A 77 -12.78 2.72 25.74
C LYS A 77 -12.26 2.09 27.04
N LYS A 78 -11.88 2.94 28.00
CA LYS A 78 -11.60 2.51 29.38
C LYS A 78 -12.80 1.77 29.96
#